data_AF-A0A3P6EPI3-F1
#
_entry.id   AF-A0A3P6EPI3-F1
#
_cell.length_a   1.000
_cell.length_b   1.000
_cell.length_c   1.000
_cell.angle_alpha   90.00
_cell.angle_beta   90.00
_cell.angle_gamma   90.00
#
_symmetry.space_group_name_H-M   'P 1'
#
loop_
_entity.id
_entity.type
_entity.pdbx_description
1 polymer ?
#
loop_
_entity_poly.entity_id
_entity_poly.type
_entity_poly.pdbx_seq_one_letter_code
_entity_poly.pdbx_strand_id
1 'polypeptide(L)'
;MGDSDRDSGGGQTGNGKSPLSPREQDTGSYLSLIFVTGKASDKSLKEKRKTINGDDLLWSMTTLGFEDYVEPLKVYLQGFREIEGERTGLGRPQTGGEGGEHLRDAVGGNGDGLYGGVLEY
;
A
#
# COMPACT_ATOMS: atom_id res chain seq x y z
N MET A 1 49.79 51.00 -42.95
CA MET A 1 48.40 50.96 -42.48
C MET A 1 48.01 49.49 -42.39
N GLY A 2 47.97 48.97 -41.18
CA GLY A 2 47.41 47.65 -40.91
C GLY A 2 46.05 47.89 -40.29
N ASP A 3 44.99 47.58 -41.04
CA ASP A 3 43.64 47.60 -40.50
C ASP A 3 43.25 46.15 -40.25
N SER A 4 43.37 45.81 -38.98
CA SER A 4 43.00 44.54 -38.39
C SER A 4 41.51 44.57 -38.10
N ASP A 5 40.69 44.12 -39.05
CA ASP A 5 39.28 43.88 -38.77
C ASP A 5 39.08 42.43 -38.31
N ARG A 6 39.22 42.30 -36.98
CA ARG A 6 38.32 41.53 -36.09
C ARG A 6 36.87 41.70 -36.57
N ASP A 7 35.91 40.80 -36.49
CA ASP A 7 35.51 39.72 -35.59
C ASP A 7 34.34 39.05 -36.36
N SER A 8 33.94 37.80 -36.21
CA SER A 8 33.27 37.33 -35.01
C SER A 8 32.90 35.87 -35.26
N GLY A 9 33.46 34.97 -34.43
CA GLY A 9 33.06 33.58 -34.40
C GLY A 9 31.63 33.46 -33.89
N GLY A 10 30.72 33.02 -34.76
CA GLY A 10 29.38 32.59 -34.39
C GLY A 10 29.47 31.37 -33.47
N GLY A 11 29.57 31.61 -32.17
CA GLY A 11 29.48 30.58 -31.14
C GLY A 11 28.13 29.91 -31.21
N GLN A 12 28.13 28.60 -31.49
CA GLN A 12 26.98 27.74 -31.24
C GLN A 12 26.59 27.85 -29.78
N THR A 13 25.46 28.49 -29.48
CA THR A 13 24.83 28.39 -28.17
C THR A 13 24.13 27.04 -28.12
N GLY A 14 24.88 26.01 -27.75
CA GLY A 14 24.31 24.72 -27.37
C GLY A 14 23.31 24.95 -26.24
N ASN A 15 22.06 24.62 -26.48
CA ASN A 15 21.00 24.65 -25.48
C ASN A 15 21.24 23.48 -24.50
N GLY A 16 22.27 23.63 -23.67
CA GLY A 16 22.56 22.73 -22.56
C GLY A 16 21.48 22.92 -21.53
N LYS A 17 20.41 22.11 -21.59
CA LYS A 17 19.53 21.90 -20.44
C LYS A 17 20.43 21.43 -19.31
N SER A 18 20.77 22.34 -18.40
CA SER A 18 21.47 22.01 -17.16
C SER A 18 20.73 20.83 -16.52
N PRO A 19 21.43 19.74 -16.14
CA PRO A 19 20.79 18.63 -15.45
C PRO A 19 20.08 19.20 -14.21
N LEU A 20 18.78 18.92 -14.11
CA LEU A 20 17.95 19.35 -12.99
C LEU A 20 18.66 19.00 -11.69
N SER A 21 18.61 19.92 -10.72
CA SER A 21 19.32 19.74 -9.45
C SER A 21 18.84 18.45 -8.76
N PRO A 22 19.68 17.75 -7.96
CA PRO A 22 19.27 16.53 -7.27
C PRO A 22 17.97 16.67 -6.45
N ARG A 23 17.67 17.88 -5.96
CA ARG A 23 16.43 18.20 -5.22
C ARG A 23 15.19 18.24 -6.11
N GLU A 24 15.32 18.65 -7.36
CA GLU A 24 14.23 18.65 -8.34
C GLU A 24 13.93 17.23 -8.84
N GLN A 25 14.95 16.35 -8.90
CA GLN A 25 14.76 14.94 -9.23
C GLN A 25 14.08 14.15 -8.09
N ASP A 26 14.31 14.52 -6.83
CA ASP A 26 13.73 13.86 -5.65
C ASP A 26 12.25 14.21 -5.44
N THR A 27 11.84 15.42 -5.83
CA THR A 27 10.45 15.87 -5.69
C THR A 27 9.50 15.03 -6.55
N GLY A 28 9.90 14.67 -7.77
CA GLY A 28 9.10 13.80 -8.65
C GLY A 28 8.90 12.40 -8.09
N SER A 29 9.97 11.83 -7.50
CA SER A 29 9.94 10.52 -6.84
C SER A 29 8.97 10.52 -5.66
N TYR A 30 9.06 11.51 -4.77
CA TYR A 30 8.20 11.60 -3.60
C TYR A 30 6.72 11.83 -3.94
N LEU A 31 6.43 12.61 -4.99
CA LEU A 31 5.06 12.83 -5.46
C LEU A 31 4.39 11.54 -5.97
N SER A 32 5.16 10.64 -6.60
CA SER A 32 4.62 9.36 -7.07
C SER A 32 4.12 8.49 -5.90
N LEU A 33 4.86 8.45 -4.78
CA LEU A 33 4.49 7.69 -3.59
C LEU A 33 3.19 8.22 -2.96
N ILE A 34 3.08 9.54 -2.82
CA ILE A 34 1.86 10.17 -2.28
C ILE A 34 0.66 9.90 -3.20
N PHE A 35 0.86 10.02 -4.52
CA PHE A 35 -0.22 9.86 -5.48
C PHE A 35 -0.72 8.41 -5.57
N VAL A 36 0.18 7.43 -5.61
CA VAL A 36 -0.15 6.00 -5.59
C VAL A 36 -0.94 5.66 -4.33
N THR A 37 -0.45 6.10 -3.16
CA THR A 37 -1.13 5.83 -1.88
C THR A 37 -2.50 6.54 -1.81
N GLY A 38 -2.60 7.75 -2.36
CA GLY A 38 -3.87 8.46 -2.51
C GLY A 38 -4.89 7.70 -3.36
N LYS A 39 -4.49 7.16 -4.52
CA LYS A 39 -5.38 6.34 -5.36
C LYS A 39 -5.80 5.03 -4.71
N ALA A 40 -4.90 4.39 -3.98
CA ALA A 40 -5.20 3.16 -3.26
C ALA A 40 -6.21 3.42 -2.13
N SER A 41 -6.03 4.54 -1.41
CA SER A 41 -6.98 5.01 -0.41
C SER A 41 -8.37 5.28 -1.00
N ASP A 42 -8.45 5.96 -2.15
CA ASP A 42 -9.74 6.20 -2.83
C ASP A 42 -10.46 4.88 -3.13
N LYS A 43 -9.71 3.85 -3.55
CA LYS A 43 -10.23 2.53 -3.86
C LYS A 43 -10.74 1.81 -2.61
N SER A 44 -9.95 1.79 -1.52
CA SER A 44 -10.36 1.13 -0.27
C SER A 44 -11.59 1.82 0.34
N LEU A 45 -11.64 3.16 0.30
CA LEU A 45 -12.78 3.94 0.81
C LEU A 45 -14.05 3.68 0.01
N LYS A 46 -13.97 3.57 -1.32
CA LYS A 46 -15.12 3.19 -2.16
C LYS A 46 -15.67 1.81 -1.81
N GLU A 47 -14.80 0.90 -1.35
CA GLU A 47 -15.18 -0.43 -0.87
C GLU A 47 -15.56 -0.47 0.62
N LYS A 48 -15.77 0.70 1.24
CA LYS A 48 -16.12 0.87 2.67
C LYS A 48 -15.06 0.31 3.63
N ARG A 49 -13.80 0.26 3.22
CA ARG A 49 -12.65 -0.14 4.05
C ARG A 49 -11.83 1.07 4.46
N LYS A 50 -11.43 1.12 5.74
CA LYS A 50 -10.51 2.13 6.28
C LYS A 50 -9.03 1.75 6.12
N THR A 51 -8.78 0.50 5.78
CA THR A 51 -7.43 -0.07 5.62
C THR A 51 -7.16 -0.32 4.14
N ILE A 52 -6.02 0.17 3.67
CA ILE A 52 -5.49 -0.11 2.33
C ILE A 52 -4.96 -1.54 2.32
N ASN A 53 -5.41 -2.35 1.36
CA ASN A 53 -4.95 -3.72 1.14
C ASN A 53 -3.93 -3.76 -0.02
N GLY A 54 -3.26 -4.91 -0.17
CA GLY A 54 -2.33 -5.14 -1.29
C GLY A 54 -2.99 -5.01 -2.67
N ASP A 55 -4.26 -5.41 -2.80
CA ASP A 55 -5.01 -5.33 -4.06
C ASP A 55 -5.30 -3.88 -4.48
N ASP A 56 -5.48 -2.97 -3.51
CA ASP A 56 -5.68 -1.55 -3.78
C ASP A 56 -4.42 -0.91 -4.37
N LEU A 57 -3.25 -1.34 -3.88
CA LEU A 57 -1.95 -0.90 -4.40
C LEU A 57 -1.73 -1.43 -5.82
N LEU A 58 -2.01 -2.72 -6.07
CA LEU A 58 -1.92 -3.31 -7.41
C LEU A 58 -2.84 -2.61 -8.42
N TRP A 59 -4.08 -2.32 -8.02
CA TRP A 59 -5.01 -1.56 -8.84
C TRP A 59 -4.49 -0.15 -9.14
N SER A 60 -3.92 0.52 -8.14
CA SER A 60 -3.37 1.87 -8.28
C SER A 60 -2.17 1.90 -9.22
N MET A 61 -1.22 0.96 -9.08
CA MET A 61 -0.06 0.86 -9.96
C MET A 61 -0.47 0.65 -11.43
N THR A 62 -1.46 -0.21 -11.67
CA THR A 62 -2.01 -0.45 -13.01
C THR A 62 -2.73 0.78 -13.57
N THR A 63 -3.53 1.47 -12.74
CA THR A 63 -4.31 2.64 -13.18
C THR A 63 -3.45 3.86 -13.46
N LEU A 64 -2.29 3.96 -12.81
CA LEU A 64 -1.39 5.10 -12.89
C LEU A 64 -0.28 4.97 -13.93
N GLY A 65 -0.19 3.84 -14.63
CA GLY A 65 0.85 3.62 -15.64
C GLY A 65 2.19 3.14 -15.07
N PHE A 66 2.17 2.44 -13.93
CA PHE A 66 3.35 1.82 -13.30
C PHE A 66 3.34 0.29 -13.50
N GLU A 67 3.01 -0.18 -14.71
CA GLU A 67 2.82 -1.60 -15.02
C GLU A 67 4.08 -2.44 -14.77
N ASP A 68 5.26 -1.87 -15.01
CA ASP A 68 6.55 -2.52 -14.74
C ASP A 68 6.75 -2.90 -13.27
N TYR A 69 6.02 -2.24 -12.35
CA TYR A 69 6.05 -2.52 -10.91
C TYR A 69 4.94 -3.47 -10.45
N VAL A 70 3.93 -3.75 -11.29
CA VAL A 70 2.80 -4.60 -10.92
C VAL A 70 3.24 -6.04 -10.68
N GLU A 71 4.01 -6.62 -11.60
CA GLU A 71 4.42 -8.02 -11.50
C GLU A 71 5.38 -8.27 -10.33
N PRO A 72 6.43 -7.44 -10.12
CA PRO A 72 7.26 -7.54 -8.91
C PRO A 72 6.46 -7.40 -7.61
N LEU A 73 5.47 -6.50 -7.58
CA LEU A 73 4.65 -6.27 -6.40
C LEU A 73 3.76 -7.48 -6.06
N LYS A 74 3.21 -8.18 -7.07
CA LYS A 74 2.44 -9.41 -6.84
C LYS A 74 3.28 -10.50 -6.19
N VAL A 75 4.50 -10.73 -6.72
CA VAL A 75 5.44 -11.72 -6.17
C VAL A 75 5.76 -11.41 -4.71
N TYR A 76 6.01 -10.14 -4.40
CA TYR A 76 6.24 -9.70 -3.02
C TYR A 76 5.02 -9.95 -2.11
N LEU A 77 3.82 -9.57 -2.55
CA LEU A 77 2.60 -9.77 -1.76
C LEU A 77 2.27 -11.26 -1.54
N GLN A 78 2.59 -12.11 -2.51
CA GLN A 78 2.46 -13.55 -2.36
C GLN A 78 3.41 -14.09 -1.29
N GLY A 79 4.71 -13.77 -1.39
CA GLY A 79 5.69 -14.19 -0.38
C GLY A 79 5.38 -13.63 1.02
N PHE A 80 4.86 -12.40 1.11
CA PHE A 80 4.42 -11.83 2.39
C PHE A 80 3.31 -12.65 3.05
N ARG A 81 2.34 -13.15 2.27
CA ARG A 81 1.25 -14.00 2.80
C ARG A 81 1.76 -15.35 3.29
N GLU A 82 2.75 -15.93 2.63
CA GLU A 82 3.38 -17.19 3.05
C GLU A 82 4.10 -17.00 4.39
N ILE A 83 4.92 -15.95 4.52
CA ILE A 83 5.68 -15.66 5.74
C ILE A 83 4.78 -15.24 6.91
N GLU A 84 3.79 -14.37 6.69
CA GLU A 84 2.84 -13.98 7.73
C GLU A 84 1.92 -15.15 8.10
N GLY A 85 1.57 -16.01 7.16
CA GLY A 85 0.83 -17.25 7.42
C GLY A 85 1.59 -18.18 8.37
N GLU A 86 2.91 -18.27 8.24
CA GLU A 86 3.77 -19.01 9.18
C GLU A 86 3.84 -18.35 10.56
N ARG A 87 3.90 -17.02 10.64
CA ARG A 87 3.91 -16.28 11.93
C ARG A 87 2.57 -16.29 12.65
N THR A 88 1.47 -16.30 11.91
CA THR A 88 0.10 -16.33 12.45
C THR A 88 -0.45 -17.75 12.62
N GLY A 89 0.34 -18.77 12.27
CA GLY A 89 -0.01 -20.19 12.30
C GLY A 89 -0.10 -20.85 13.69
N LEU A 90 0.21 -20.15 14.78
CA LEU A 90 -0.12 -20.62 16.14
C LEU A 90 -1.47 -20.03 16.59
N GLY A 91 -2.57 -20.58 16.10
CA GLY A 91 -3.87 -20.38 16.75
C GLY A 91 -5.05 -20.05 15.85
N ARG A 92 -5.34 -20.91 14.87
CA ARG A 92 -6.73 -21.07 14.42
C ARG A 92 -6.95 -22.51 14.00
N PRO A 93 -7.44 -23.39 14.90
CA PRO A 93 -7.83 -24.73 14.50
C PRO A 93 -8.97 -24.61 13.49
N GLN A 94 -8.75 -25.18 12.31
CA GLN A 94 -9.76 -25.40 11.30
C GLN A 94 -10.82 -26.33 11.90
N THR A 95 -12.05 -25.84 12.00
CA THR A 95 -13.23 -26.68 12.20
C THR A 95 -13.45 -27.55 10.97
N GLY A 96 -13.48 -28.87 11.16
CA GLY A 96 -14.02 -29.82 10.18
C GLY A 96 -13.71 -31.28 10.49
N GLY A 97 -14.71 -32.05 10.93
CA GLY A 97 -14.65 -33.52 10.95
C GLY A 97 -15.32 -34.23 12.14
N GLU A 98 -16.65 -34.30 12.13
CA GLU A 98 -17.48 -35.52 12.31
C GLU A 98 -17.14 -36.53 13.44
N GLY A 99 -18.07 -36.68 14.40
CA GLY A 99 -18.15 -37.90 15.21
C GLY A 99 -19.02 -37.82 16.47
N GLY A 100 -20.15 -38.54 16.47
CA GLY A 100 -20.67 -39.21 17.68
C GLY A 100 -21.74 -38.52 18.50
N GLU A 101 -22.99 -38.90 18.24
CA GLU A 101 -24.14 -38.84 19.14
C GLU A 101 -23.89 -39.50 20.52
N HIS A 102 -24.35 -38.87 21.62
CA HIS A 102 -25.06 -39.50 22.76
C HIS A 102 -25.31 -38.50 23.92
N LEU A 103 -26.60 -38.24 24.16
CA LEU A 103 -27.29 -38.15 25.46
C LEU A 103 -26.64 -37.34 26.60
N ARG A 104 -27.32 -36.26 27.02
CA ARG A 104 -28.17 -36.26 28.24
C ARG A 104 -28.67 -34.86 28.61
N ASP A 105 -29.93 -34.83 29.00
CA ASP A 105 -30.68 -33.68 29.49
C ASP A 105 -29.98 -32.97 30.66
N ALA A 106 -29.99 -31.64 30.63
CA ALA A 106 -29.83 -30.82 31.82
C ALA A 106 -30.65 -29.53 31.66
N VAL A 107 -31.77 -29.50 32.37
CA VAL A 107 -32.61 -28.32 32.58
C VAL A 107 -31.92 -27.36 33.57
N GLY A 108 -32.08 -26.04 33.36
CA GLY A 108 -31.70 -24.99 34.32
C GLY A 108 -30.78 -23.94 33.69
N GLY A 109 -31.01 -22.63 33.79
CA GLY A 109 -31.98 -21.82 34.51
C GLY A 109 -31.68 -20.35 34.17
N ASN A 110 -32.67 -19.49 34.33
CA ASN A 110 -32.61 -18.04 34.05
C ASN A 110 -31.53 -17.32 34.89
N GLY A 111 -30.91 -16.28 34.32
CA GLY A 111 -29.95 -15.43 35.01
C GLY A 111 -29.64 -14.15 34.23
N ASP A 112 -30.59 -13.23 34.25
CA ASP A 112 -30.47 -11.81 33.93
C ASP A 112 -29.40 -11.12 34.79
N GLY A 113 -28.36 -10.58 34.15
CA GLY A 113 -27.25 -9.86 34.80
C GLY A 113 -27.12 -8.44 34.26
N LEU A 114 -27.76 -7.51 34.96
CA LEU A 114 -27.73 -6.07 34.74
C LEU A 114 -26.31 -5.49 34.75
N TYR A 115 -25.96 -4.76 33.69
CA TYR A 115 -24.86 -3.80 33.69
C TYR A 115 -25.17 -2.68 34.69
N GLY A 116 -24.65 -2.81 35.92
CA GLY A 116 -24.69 -1.79 36.95
C GLY A 116 -23.31 -1.63 37.58
N GLY A 117 -22.71 -0.44 37.45
CA GLY A 117 -21.43 -0.12 38.08
C GLY A 117 -20.80 1.17 37.59
N VAL A 118 -21.37 2.30 38.00
CA VAL A 118 -20.76 3.64 37.98
C VAL A 118 -19.68 3.69 39.06
N LEU A 119 -18.46 4.10 38.72
CA LEU A 119 -17.44 4.71 39.60
C LEU A 119 -16.60 5.60 38.68
N GLU A 120 -16.86 6.90 38.50
CA GLU A 120 -16.55 7.99 39.43
C GLU A 120 -15.24 7.77 40.20
N TYR A 121 -14.13 8.28 39.64
CA TYR A 121 -13.19 9.24 40.25
C TYR A 121 -12.50 10.03 39.13
#